data_AF-A0A1Y0W039-F1
#
_entry.id   AF-A0A1Y0W039-F1
#
_cell.length_a   1.000
_cell.length_b   1.000
_cell.length_c   1.000
_cell.angle_alpha   90.00
_cell.angle_beta   90.00
_cell.angle_gamma   90.00
#
_symmetry.space_group_name_H-M   'P 1'
#
loop_
_entity.id
_entity.type
_entity.pdbx_description
1 polymer ?
#
loop_
_entity_poly.entity_id
_entity_poly.type
_entity_poly.pdbx_seq_one_letter_code
_entity_poly.pdbx_strand_id
1 'polypeptide(L)'
;MERKRHAKYRPKFNMRFVHHRRRIILGAFLLVVLLAVAGVWVVKNQQRGARLALAPYPIHGCVIDQENGIIDFNSLQKQHISFVYLNATTGATYFDDSFNTNYSRIQSTDLKVGIVHNFSFQKRPKAQLRFISQKVKSNTGQLPVVIRVSYYGDYNAKRVDWKKAGPDLADLVKLLANYYGQAVVIKTTPAIKRQLDPTYIKQSKFWLEEPQIKKHNRRVQFVEYDAEQKFKNDHSDLELPVSYFNGSQKTWNEQTN
;
A
#
# COMPACT_ATOMS: atom_id res chain seq x y z
N MET A 1 35.92 -87.95 -9.88
CA MET A 1 35.81 -86.49 -9.63
C MET A 1 34.33 -86.10 -9.62
N GLU A 2 33.90 -85.55 -8.50
CA GLU A 2 32.51 -85.40 -8.06
C GLU A 2 31.87 -84.12 -8.65
N ARG A 3 30.75 -84.22 -9.38
CA ARG A 3 29.99 -83.05 -9.88
C ARG A 3 28.84 -82.70 -8.94
N LYS A 4 29.04 -81.70 -8.07
CA LYS A 4 28.00 -81.16 -7.19
C LYS A 4 26.94 -80.38 -7.99
N ARG A 5 25.68 -80.79 -7.84
CA ARG A 5 24.49 -80.05 -8.28
C ARG A 5 24.21 -78.92 -7.30
N HIS A 6 24.07 -77.68 -7.79
CA HIS A 6 23.49 -76.59 -7.00
C HIS A 6 22.22 -76.09 -7.69
N ALA A 7 21.08 -76.37 -7.06
CA ALA A 7 19.78 -75.86 -7.45
C ALA A 7 19.70 -74.35 -7.14
N LYS A 8 19.36 -73.54 -8.14
CA LYS A 8 19.31 -72.08 -8.05
C LYS A 8 18.02 -71.65 -7.35
N TYR A 9 18.09 -71.37 -6.05
CA TYR A 9 17.00 -70.75 -5.29
C TYR A 9 16.71 -69.36 -5.87
N ARG A 10 15.53 -69.17 -6.48
CA ARG A 10 15.03 -67.85 -6.91
C ARG A 10 14.13 -67.29 -5.81
N PRO A 11 14.53 -66.22 -5.09
CA PRO A 11 13.65 -65.61 -4.11
C PRO A 11 12.41 -65.02 -4.81
N LYS A 12 11.21 -65.43 -4.38
CA LYS A 12 9.96 -64.81 -4.82
C LYS A 12 9.91 -63.39 -4.27
N PHE A 13 10.26 -62.41 -5.10
CA PHE A 13 10.19 -61.00 -4.74
C PHE A 13 8.73 -60.63 -4.44
N ASN A 14 8.42 -60.26 -3.20
CA ASN A 14 7.06 -60.05 -2.74
C ASN A 14 6.53 -58.70 -3.24
N MET A 15 6.03 -58.69 -4.48
CA MET A 15 5.54 -57.52 -5.21
C MET A 15 4.47 -56.72 -4.45
N ARG A 16 3.75 -57.31 -3.48
CA ARG A 16 2.71 -56.63 -2.69
C ARG A 16 3.24 -55.40 -1.92
N PHE A 17 4.45 -55.48 -1.36
CA PHE A 17 5.07 -54.35 -0.63
C PHE A 17 5.44 -53.19 -1.55
N VAL A 18 5.91 -53.51 -2.77
CA VAL A 18 6.26 -52.49 -3.80
C VAL A 18 5.00 -51.79 -4.30
N HIS A 19 3.92 -52.53 -4.57
CA HIS A 19 2.65 -51.94 -4.99
C HIS A 19 2.01 -51.08 -3.89
N HIS A 20 2.10 -51.49 -2.62
CA HIS A 20 1.60 -50.70 -1.49
C HIS A 20 2.39 -49.39 -1.31
N ARG A 21 3.72 -49.44 -1.34
CA ARG A 21 4.57 -48.23 -1.32
C ARG A 21 4.30 -47.31 -2.51
N ARG A 22 4.14 -47.85 -3.73
CA ARG A 22 3.77 -47.06 -4.92
C ARG A 22 2.41 -46.39 -4.75
N ARG A 23 1.41 -47.07 -4.21
CA ARG A 23 0.09 -46.48 -3.91
C ARG A 23 0.17 -45.37 -2.88
N ILE A 24 0.98 -45.51 -1.84
CA ILE A 24 1.21 -44.46 -0.84
C ILE A 24 1.90 -43.24 -1.49
N ILE A 25 2.95 -43.45 -2.27
CA ILE A 25 3.66 -42.37 -2.96
C ILE A 25 2.74 -41.63 -3.95
N LEU A 26 1.96 -42.37 -4.73
CA LEU A 26 0.97 -41.78 -5.65
C LEU A 26 -0.13 -41.02 -4.89
N GLY A 27 -0.61 -41.55 -3.77
CA GLY A 27 -1.58 -40.87 -2.91
C GLY A 27 -1.04 -39.58 -2.31
N ALA A 28 0.20 -39.60 -1.80
CA ALA A 28 0.88 -38.42 -1.27
C ALA A 28 1.12 -37.37 -2.37
N PHE A 29 1.54 -37.79 -3.56
CA PHE A 29 1.70 -36.90 -4.72
C PHE A 29 0.36 -36.26 -5.12
N LEU A 30 -0.72 -37.04 -5.22
CA LEU A 30 -2.06 -36.51 -5.50
C LEU A 30 -2.55 -35.52 -4.44
N LEU A 31 -2.26 -35.78 -3.16
CA LEU A 31 -2.60 -34.85 -2.08
C LEU A 31 -1.84 -33.52 -2.24
N VAL A 32 -0.54 -33.56 -2.54
CA VAL A 32 0.26 -32.35 -2.77
C VAL A 32 -0.28 -31.56 -3.97
N VAL A 33 -0.63 -32.23 -5.06
CA VAL A 33 -1.24 -31.59 -6.24
C VAL A 33 -2.60 -30.97 -5.88
N LEU A 34 -3.45 -31.67 -5.12
CA LEU A 34 -4.74 -31.15 -4.66
C LEU A 34 -4.57 -29.90 -3.79
N LEU A 35 -3.62 -29.92 -2.85
CA LEU A 35 -3.32 -28.76 -2.00
C LEU A 35 -2.79 -27.58 -2.83
N ALA A 36 -1.94 -27.83 -3.83
CA ALA A 36 -1.45 -26.80 -4.73
C ALA A 36 -2.60 -26.18 -5.56
N VAL A 37 -3.50 -27.01 -6.10
CA VAL A 37 -4.67 -26.55 -6.86
C VAL A 37 -5.63 -25.77 -5.97
N ALA A 38 -5.90 -26.25 -4.75
CA ALA A 38 -6.72 -25.54 -3.76
C ALA A 38 -6.10 -24.18 -3.40
N GLY A 39 -4.78 -24.12 -3.18
CA GLY A 39 -4.06 -22.88 -2.92
C GLY A 39 -4.20 -21.88 -4.07
N VAL A 40 -3.98 -22.32 -5.32
CA VAL A 40 -4.16 -21.48 -6.52
C VAL A 40 -5.61 -21.00 -6.65
N TRP A 41 -6.59 -21.86 -6.37
CA TRP A 41 -8.00 -21.50 -6.40
C TRP A 41 -8.36 -20.44 -5.36
N VAL A 42 -7.87 -20.56 -4.13
CA VAL A 42 -8.07 -19.58 -3.06
C VAL A 42 -7.52 -18.21 -3.45
N VAL A 43 -6.28 -18.16 -3.97
CA VAL A 43 -5.64 -16.90 -4.41
C VAL A 43 -6.45 -16.25 -5.54
N LYS A 44 -6.85 -17.02 -6.55
CA LYS A 44 -7.66 -16.51 -7.67
C LYS A 44 -9.03 -16.00 -7.22
N ASN A 45 -9.67 -16.69 -6.29
CA ASN A 45 -10.98 -16.27 -5.77
C ASN A 45 -10.88 -14.97 -4.96
N GLN A 46 -9.83 -14.83 -4.16
CA GLN A 46 -9.56 -13.59 -3.41
C GLN A 46 -9.29 -12.41 -4.34
N GLN A 47 -8.47 -12.60 -5.39
CA GLN A 47 -8.20 -11.58 -6.40
C GLN A 47 -9.47 -11.15 -7.16
N ARG A 48 -10.35 -12.11 -7.49
CA ARG A 48 -11.66 -11.81 -8.10
C ARG A 48 -12.54 -10.99 -7.16
N GLY A 49 -12.59 -11.34 -5.88
CA GLY A 49 -13.33 -10.58 -4.87
C GLY A 49 -12.85 -9.13 -4.75
N ALA A 50 -11.53 -8.93 -4.68
CA ALA A 50 -10.92 -7.59 -4.66
C ALA A 50 -11.26 -6.79 -5.94
N ARG A 51 -11.14 -7.41 -7.12
CA ARG A 51 -11.48 -6.76 -8.40
C ARG A 51 -12.94 -6.33 -8.46
N LEU A 52 -13.86 -7.17 -8.00
CA LEU A 52 -15.29 -6.83 -7.96
C LEU A 52 -15.58 -5.72 -6.96
N ALA A 53 -14.92 -5.73 -5.80
CA ALA A 53 -15.05 -4.69 -4.79
C ALA A 53 -14.48 -3.33 -5.24
N LEU A 54 -13.45 -3.32 -6.10
CA LEU A 54 -12.86 -2.11 -6.69
C LEU A 54 -13.60 -1.60 -7.92
N ALA A 55 -14.43 -2.40 -8.58
CA ALA A 55 -15.15 -2.01 -9.79
C ALA A 55 -15.91 -0.66 -9.68
N PRO A 56 -16.50 -0.28 -8.53
CA PRO A 56 -17.14 1.03 -8.34
C PRO A 56 -16.16 2.22 -8.25
N TYR A 57 -14.87 1.96 -8.05
CA TYR A 57 -13.83 2.97 -7.82
C TYR A 57 -12.81 2.91 -8.96
N PRO A 58 -13.05 3.58 -10.10
CA PRO A 58 -12.20 3.44 -11.28
C PRO A 58 -10.87 4.19 -11.19
N ILE A 59 -10.71 5.08 -10.20
CA ILE A 59 -9.54 5.95 -10.05
C ILE A 59 -8.60 5.34 -9.01
N HIS A 60 -7.49 4.77 -9.47
CA HIS A 60 -6.49 4.14 -8.62
C HIS A 60 -5.20 4.96 -8.58
N GLY A 61 -4.46 4.77 -7.51
CA GLY A 61 -3.19 5.43 -7.29
C GLY A 61 -2.31 4.69 -6.31
N CYS A 62 -1.14 5.23 -6.06
CA CYS A 62 -0.17 4.68 -5.11
C CYS A 62 0.55 5.78 -4.34
N VAL A 63 1.21 5.38 -3.25
CA VAL A 63 2.21 6.20 -2.57
C VAL A 63 3.58 5.66 -2.93
N ILE A 64 4.50 6.56 -3.26
CA ILE A 64 5.89 6.22 -3.57
C ILE A 64 6.81 6.95 -2.60
N ASP A 65 7.79 6.22 -2.08
CA ASP A 65 8.90 6.73 -1.28
C ASP A 65 10.24 6.20 -1.81
N GLN A 66 11.32 6.61 -1.16
CA GLN A 66 12.68 6.19 -1.50
C GLN A 66 12.93 4.68 -1.47
N GLU A 67 12.18 3.91 -0.67
CA GLU A 67 12.40 2.46 -0.54
C GLU A 67 11.90 1.71 -1.78
N ASN A 68 11.05 2.36 -2.59
CA ASN A 68 10.56 1.79 -3.84
C ASN A 68 11.59 1.85 -4.98
N GLY A 69 12.73 2.54 -4.78
CA GLY A 69 13.79 2.64 -5.77
C GLY A 69 13.43 3.48 -7.00
N ILE A 70 13.93 3.07 -8.17
CA ILE A 70 13.71 3.79 -9.43
C ILE A 70 12.34 3.40 -10.00
N ILE A 71 11.50 4.40 -10.27
CA ILE A 71 10.14 4.19 -10.79
C ILE A 71 10.02 4.65 -12.25
N ASP A 72 9.46 3.78 -13.09
CA ASP A 72 8.93 4.12 -14.41
C ASP A 72 7.47 4.58 -14.31
N PHE A 73 7.28 5.89 -14.20
CA PHE A 73 5.96 6.51 -14.14
C PHE A 73 5.13 6.33 -15.42
N ASN A 74 5.77 6.22 -16.59
CA ASN A 74 5.05 5.94 -17.84
C ASN A 74 4.46 4.53 -17.82
N SER A 75 5.19 3.57 -17.28
CA SER A 75 4.68 2.21 -17.06
C SER A 75 3.50 2.20 -16.08
N LEU A 76 3.58 2.95 -14.97
CA LEU A 76 2.45 3.06 -14.04
C LEU A 76 1.20 3.64 -14.71
N GLN A 77 1.34 4.72 -15.49
CA GLN A 77 0.23 5.30 -16.25
C GLN A 77 -0.40 4.30 -17.22
N LYS A 78 0.41 3.54 -17.98
CA LYS A 78 -0.07 2.48 -18.88
C LYS A 78 -0.80 1.35 -18.16
N GLN A 79 -0.52 1.16 -16.87
CA GLN A 79 -1.18 0.19 -15.99
C GLN A 79 -2.38 0.79 -15.25
N HIS A 80 -2.96 1.88 -15.77
CA HIS A 80 -4.18 2.52 -15.26
C HIS A 80 -4.06 3.16 -13.87
N ILE A 81 -2.84 3.45 -13.41
CA ILE A 81 -2.64 4.37 -12.30
C ILE A 81 -3.02 5.78 -12.77
N SER A 82 -3.86 6.45 -11.99
CA SER A 82 -4.39 7.80 -12.28
C SER A 82 -3.72 8.88 -11.43
N PHE A 83 -3.20 8.51 -10.27
CA PHE A 83 -2.51 9.44 -9.38
C PHE A 83 -1.38 8.79 -8.59
N VAL A 84 -0.42 9.62 -8.19
CA VAL A 84 0.70 9.23 -7.34
C VAL A 84 0.90 10.28 -6.25
N TYR A 85 1.07 9.81 -5.03
CA TYR A 85 1.55 10.63 -3.94
C TYR A 85 3.02 10.33 -3.66
N LEU A 86 3.86 11.36 -3.65
CA LEU A 86 5.27 11.24 -3.32
C LEU A 86 5.48 11.54 -1.84
N ASN A 87 6.06 10.60 -1.10
CA ASN A 87 6.53 10.87 0.24
C ASN A 87 7.62 11.95 0.18
N ALA A 88 7.44 13.01 0.97
CA ALA A 88 8.29 14.18 0.90
C ALA A 88 9.10 14.39 2.18
N THR A 89 8.43 14.43 3.32
CA THR A 89 9.07 14.78 4.59
C THR A 89 8.49 14.03 5.76
N THR A 90 9.31 13.76 6.77
CA THR A 90 8.88 13.23 8.07
C THR A 90 9.29 14.18 9.19
N GLY A 91 8.29 14.69 9.92
CA GLY A 91 8.49 15.65 10.99
C GLY A 91 9.20 16.92 10.53
N ALA A 92 10.29 17.28 11.20
CA ALA A 92 11.05 18.49 10.91
C ALA A 92 12.52 18.21 10.60
N THR A 93 12.84 16.98 10.20
CA THR A 93 14.22 16.49 10.11
C THR A 93 14.50 15.65 8.89
N TYR A 94 13.54 14.85 8.44
CA TYR A 94 13.79 13.88 7.37
C TYR A 94 13.14 14.31 6.07
N PHE A 95 13.93 14.34 5.00
CA PHE A 95 13.49 14.58 3.64
C PHE A 95 13.73 13.30 2.84
N ASP A 96 12.74 12.89 2.03
CA ASP A 96 12.85 11.69 1.21
C ASP A 96 13.87 11.93 0.08
N ASP A 97 14.91 11.10 0.01
CA ASP A 97 16.04 11.29 -0.90
C ASP A 97 15.63 11.15 -2.37
N SER A 98 14.55 10.40 -2.63
CA SER A 98 14.03 10.19 -3.98
C SER A 98 13.08 11.30 -4.44
N PHE A 99 12.60 12.16 -3.54
CA PHE A 99 11.51 13.10 -3.80
C PHE A 99 11.76 13.98 -5.02
N ASN A 100 12.91 14.66 -5.09
CA ASN A 100 13.18 15.60 -6.18
C ASN A 100 13.26 14.89 -7.53
N THR A 101 13.93 13.74 -7.56
CA THR A 101 14.07 12.92 -8.77
C THR A 101 12.73 12.39 -9.23
N ASN A 102 11.93 11.83 -8.31
CA ASN A 102 10.60 11.32 -8.59
C ASN A 102 9.65 12.42 -9.05
N TYR A 103 9.67 13.58 -8.37
CA TYR A 103 8.85 14.73 -8.74
C TYR A 103 9.18 15.23 -10.15
N SER A 104 10.46 15.30 -10.50
CA SER A 104 10.88 15.71 -11.84
C SER A 104 10.48 14.71 -12.92
N ARG A 105 10.60 13.40 -12.65
CA ARG A 105 10.29 12.34 -13.61
C ARG A 105 8.80 12.19 -13.86
N ILE A 106 7.98 12.34 -12.83
CA ILE A 106 6.53 12.19 -12.98
C ILE A 106 5.89 13.34 -13.78
N GLN A 107 6.54 14.51 -13.87
CA GLN A 107 6.02 15.65 -14.66
C GLN A 107 5.86 15.35 -16.15
N SER A 108 6.54 14.34 -16.69
CA SER A 108 6.40 13.95 -18.10
C SER A 108 5.20 13.03 -18.37
N THR A 109 4.32 12.86 -17.39
CA THR A 109 3.16 11.95 -17.45
C THR A 109 1.88 12.72 -17.15
N ASP A 110 0.74 12.11 -17.47
CA ASP A 110 -0.59 12.64 -17.15
C ASP A 110 -1.04 12.27 -15.72
N LEU A 111 -0.18 11.62 -14.93
CA LEU A 111 -0.47 11.25 -13.55
C LEU A 111 -0.69 12.49 -12.70
N LYS A 112 -1.79 12.52 -11.95
CA LYS A 112 -2.01 13.58 -10.96
C LYS A 112 -1.08 13.36 -9.77
N VAL A 113 -0.37 14.41 -9.37
CA VAL A 113 0.69 14.30 -8.35
C VAL A 113 0.24 14.98 -7.06
N GLY A 114 0.49 14.34 -5.93
CA GLY A 114 0.40 14.93 -4.60
C GLY A 114 1.63 14.61 -3.76
N ILE A 115 1.70 15.17 -2.55
CA ILE A 115 2.80 14.90 -1.62
C ILE A 115 2.30 14.43 -0.26
N VAL A 116 3.11 13.62 0.42
CA VAL A 116 2.87 13.16 1.79
C VAL A 116 3.89 13.77 2.74
N HIS A 117 3.36 14.33 3.82
CA HIS A 117 4.11 14.71 5.00
C HIS A 117 3.76 13.76 6.16
N ASN A 118 4.73 13.02 6.68
CA ASN A 118 4.52 12.18 7.86
C ASN A 118 4.61 13.03 9.13
N PHE A 119 3.51 13.09 9.86
CA PHE A 119 3.40 13.83 11.10
C PHE A 119 4.35 13.26 12.16
N SER A 120 5.08 14.15 12.84
CA SER A 120 5.86 13.79 14.02
C SER A 120 5.19 14.25 15.30
N PHE A 121 4.96 13.32 16.23
CA PHE A 121 4.50 13.61 17.59
C PHE A 121 5.54 14.36 18.45
N GLN A 122 6.78 14.51 17.95
CA GLN A 122 7.90 15.09 18.70
C GLN A 122 8.23 16.52 18.29
N LYS A 123 7.72 16.97 17.14
CA LYS A 123 8.12 18.23 16.52
C LYS A 123 6.95 19.20 16.54
N ARG A 124 7.22 20.44 16.93
CA ARG A 124 6.21 21.50 16.93
C ARG A 124 5.65 21.72 15.51
N PRO A 125 4.36 22.02 15.33
CA PRO A 125 3.74 22.24 14.03
C PRO A 125 4.48 23.25 13.15
N LYS A 126 4.85 24.41 13.69
CA LYS A 126 5.62 25.44 12.96
C LYS A 126 6.99 24.95 12.47
N ALA A 127 7.65 24.06 13.21
CA ALA A 127 8.93 23.49 12.79
C ALA A 127 8.73 22.49 11.63
N GLN A 128 7.66 21.69 11.68
CA GLN A 128 7.29 20.77 10.59
C GLN A 128 6.92 21.56 9.32
N LEU A 129 6.10 22.62 9.45
CA LEU A 129 5.78 23.54 8.35
C LEU A 129 7.04 24.14 7.72
N ARG A 130 7.93 24.72 8.53
CA ARG A 130 9.17 25.34 8.03
C ARG A 130 10.02 24.33 7.27
N PHE A 131 10.10 23.10 7.76
CA PHE A 131 10.90 22.07 7.13
C PHE A 131 10.33 21.63 5.78
N ILE A 132 9.03 21.29 5.71
CA ILE A 132 8.41 20.90 4.44
C ILE A 132 8.40 22.04 3.42
N SER A 133 8.07 23.26 3.84
CA SER A 133 8.08 24.43 2.93
C SER A 133 9.46 24.70 2.35
N GLN A 134 10.53 24.58 3.15
CA GLN A 134 11.89 24.76 2.67
C GLN A 134 12.33 23.65 1.70
N LYS A 135 11.95 22.40 1.97
CA LYS A 135 12.38 21.24 1.18
C LYS A 135 11.58 21.06 -0.11
N VAL A 136 10.26 21.18 -0.02
CA VAL A 136 9.34 20.92 -1.12
C VAL A 136 9.06 22.16 -1.95
N LYS A 137 9.16 23.36 -1.35
CA LYS A 137 8.87 24.64 -2.03
C LYS A 137 7.46 24.61 -2.65
N SER A 138 7.32 24.84 -3.96
CA SER A 138 6.05 24.78 -4.69
C SER A 138 5.78 23.41 -5.34
N ASN A 139 6.65 22.42 -5.15
CA ASN A 139 6.57 21.13 -5.83
C ASN A 139 5.55 20.20 -5.15
N THR A 140 4.31 20.65 -4.96
CA THR A 140 3.25 19.86 -4.31
C THR A 140 2.40 19.06 -5.29
N GLY A 141 2.46 19.40 -6.58
CA GLY A 141 1.59 18.81 -7.60
C GLY A 141 0.17 19.41 -7.58
N GLN A 142 -0.77 18.73 -8.22
CA GLN A 142 -2.16 19.18 -8.40
C GLN A 142 -3.10 18.66 -7.31
N LEU A 143 -2.67 17.67 -6.52
CA LEU A 143 -3.49 17.07 -5.47
C LEU A 143 -3.23 17.71 -4.11
N PRO A 144 -4.24 17.70 -3.21
CA PRO A 144 -4.10 18.15 -1.83
C PRO A 144 -2.86 17.60 -1.13
N VAL A 145 -2.20 18.43 -0.31
CA VAL A 145 -1.14 17.93 0.59
C VAL A 145 -1.77 16.92 1.56
N VAL A 146 -1.12 15.77 1.70
CA VAL A 146 -1.50 14.76 2.69
C VAL A 146 -0.62 14.89 3.92
N ILE A 147 -1.25 14.93 5.10
CA ILE A 147 -0.56 14.63 6.36
C ILE A 147 -0.86 13.17 6.71
N ARG A 148 0.17 12.33 6.75
CA ARG A 148 0.07 10.97 7.24
C ARG A 148 0.27 10.94 8.75
N VAL A 149 -0.67 10.34 9.47
CA VAL A 149 -0.64 10.18 10.93
C VAL A 149 -0.69 8.70 11.25
N SER A 150 0.45 8.15 11.65
CA SER A 150 0.62 6.75 12.04
C SER A 150 1.39 6.65 13.35
N TYR A 151 1.17 5.58 14.09
CA TYR A 151 2.00 5.25 15.25
C TYR A 151 3.40 4.79 14.81
N TYR A 152 4.42 5.09 15.62
CA TYR A 152 5.81 4.69 15.37
C TYR A 152 6.63 4.70 16.67
N GLY A 153 7.62 3.82 16.77
CA GLY A 153 8.46 3.70 17.98
C GLY A 153 7.64 3.62 19.26
N ASP A 154 7.93 4.50 20.22
CA ASP A 154 7.19 4.59 21.48
C ASP A 154 5.82 5.30 21.37
N TYR A 155 5.52 5.97 20.25
CA TYR A 155 4.23 6.60 20.00
C TYR A 155 3.24 5.57 19.46
N ASN A 156 2.63 4.82 20.37
CA ASN A 156 1.59 3.85 20.07
C ASN A 156 0.24 4.21 20.70
N ALA A 157 -0.79 3.41 20.41
CA ALA A 157 -2.16 3.64 20.86
C ALA A 157 -2.33 3.83 22.38
N LYS A 158 -1.42 3.28 23.19
CA LYS A 158 -1.47 3.40 24.66
C LYS A 158 -0.73 4.64 25.17
N ARG A 159 0.23 5.17 24.41
CA ARG A 159 1.17 6.21 24.86
C ARG A 159 0.92 7.57 24.22
N VAL A 160 0.29 7.63 23.06
CA VAL A 160 -0.09 8.91 22.45
C VAL A 160 -1.23 9.55 23.24
N ASP A 161 -0.93 10.70 23.84
CA ASP A 161 -1.93 11.57 24.46
C ASP A 161 -2.55 12.49 23.40
N TRP A 162 -3.74 12.11 22.91
CA TRP A 162 -4.45 12.88 21.89
C TRP A 162 -4.90 14.27 22.37
N LYS A 163 -5.00 14.53 23.68
CA LYS A 163 -5.27 15.90 24.18
C LYS A 163 -4.10 16.84 23.94
N LYS A 164 -2.88 16.31 23.80
CA LYS A 164 -1.68 17.07 23.43
C LYS A 164 -1.41 17.02 21.93
N ALA A 165 -1.44 15.83 21.33
CA ALA A 165 -1.12 15.65 19.91
C ALA A 165 -2.21 16.16 18.96
N GLY A 166 -3.48 16.10 19.37
CA GLY A 166 -4.61 16.54 18.55
C GLY A 166 -4.57 18.03 18.19
N PRO A 167 -4.38 18.94 19.17
CA PRO A 167 -4.19 20.37 18.89
C PRO A 167 -3.00 20.66 17.98
N ASP A 168 -1.86 19.98 18.18
CA ASP A 168 -0.67 20.15 17.34
C ASP A 168 -0.94 19.73 15.89
N LEU A 169 -1.62 18.59 15.68
CA LEU A 169 -2.02 18.17 14.34
C LEU A 169 -2.99 19.18 13.71
N ALA A 170 -3.99 19.66 14.44
CA ALA A 170 -4.95 20.63 13.94
C ALA A 170 -4.29 21.96 13.56
N ASP A 171 -3.28 22.40 14.32
CA ASP A 171 -2.46 23.57 13.98
C ASP A 171 -1.65 23.33 12.70
N LEU A 172 -1.00 22.16 12.58
CA LEU A 172 -0.24 21.82 11.37
C LEU A 172 -1.13 21.78 10.12
N VAL A 173 -2.34 21.23 10.24
CA VAL A 173 -3.33 21.22 9.15
C VAL A 173 -3.63 22.63 8.66
N LYS A 174 -3.92 23.55 9.59
CA LYS A 174 -4.20 24.96 9.24
C LYS A 174 -3.00 25.64 8.62
N LEU A 175 -1.82 25.43 9.21
CA LEU A 175 -0.56 25.99 8.72
C LEU A 175 -0.25 25.55 7.29
N LEU A 176 -0.37 24.26 6.98
CA LEU A 176 -0.13 23.74 5.64
C LEU A 176 -1.21 24.18 4.65
N ALA A 177 -2.47 24.19 5.06
CA ALA A 177 -3.56 24.65 4.20
C ALA A 177 -3.38 26.12 3.80
N ASN A 178 -3.01 26.97 4.77
CA ASN A 178 -2.76 28.39 4.54
C ASN A 178 -1.50 28.61 3.69
N TYR A 179 -0.42 27.87 3.95
CA TYR A 179 0.85 28.04 3.22
C TYR A 179 0.74 27.62 1.76
N TYR A 180 0.10 26.48 1.48
CA TYR A 180 -0.02 25.95 0.12
C TYR A 180 -1.30 26.39 -0.61
N GLY A 181 -2.18 27.14 0.05
CA GLY A 181 -3.43 27.62 -0.55
C GLY A 181 -4.40 26.51 -0.96
N GLN A 182 -4.30 25.33 -0.36
CA GLN A 182 -5.10 24.15 -0.71
C GLN A 182 -5.55 23.38 0.53
N ALA A 183 -6.63 22.61 0.40
CA ALA A 183 -7.08 21.74 1.48
C ALA A 183 -6.03 20.66 1.80
N VAL A 184 -6.05 20.17 3.04
CA VAL A 184 -5.19 19.08 3.51
C VAL A 184 -6.01 17.81 3.75
N VAL A 185 -5.51 16.68 3.28
CA VAL A 185 -6.10 15.35 3.52
C VAL A 185 -5.32 14.63 4.62
N ILE A 186 -6.03 13.94 5.52
CA ILE A 186 -5.42 13.20 6.63
C ILE A 186 -5.38 11.71 6.30
N LYS A 187 -4.18 11.19 6.02
CA LYS A 187 -3.95 9.75 5.81
C LYS A 187 -3.71 9.05 7.14
N THR A 188 -4.54 8.07 7.49
CA THR A 188 -4.44 7.39 8.80
C THR A 188 -5.27 6.10 8.87
N THR A 189 -5.12 5.34 9.95
CA THR A 189 -5.95 4.16 10.24
C THR A 189 -7.32 4.57 10.80
N PRO A 190 -8.37 3.72 10.67
CA PRO A 190 -9.67 3.98 11.29
C PRO A 190 -9.61 4.19 12.81
N ALA A 191 -8.65 3.54 13.49
CA ALA A 191 -8.47 3.67 14.93
C ALA A 191 -8.02 5.08 15.32
N ILE A 192 -7.06 5.66 14.59
CA ILE A 192 -6.59 7.02 14.82
C ILE A 192 -7.65 8.04 14.35
N LYS A 193 -8.35 7.79 13.24
CA LYS A 193 -9.46 8.65 12.78
C LYS A 193 -10.50 8.86 13.88
N ARG A 194 -10.86 7.82 14.64
CA ARG A 194 -11.82 7.93 15.76
C ARG A 194 -11.36 8.88 16.87
N GLN A 195 -10.06 9.03 17.08
CA GLN A 195 -9.49 9.96 18.06
C GLN A 195 -9.46 11.40 17.53
N LEU A 196 -9.26 11.55 16.21
CA LEU A 196 -9.02 12.83 15.58
C LEU A 196 -10.28 13.56 15.13
N ASP A 197 -11.15 12.86 14.41
CA ASP A 197 -12.27 13.42 13.66
C ASP A 197 -13.27 14.20 14.52
N PRO A 198 -13.83 13.64 15.62
CA PRO A 198 -14.89 14.32 16.37
C PRO A 198 -14.40 15.56 17.12
N THR A 199 -13.09 15.71 17.36
CA THR A 199 -12.54 16.70 18.30
C THR A 199 -11.65 17.73 17.62
N TYR A 200 -10.69 17.30 16.79
CA TYR A 200 -9.58 18.15 16.38
C TYR A 200 -9.66 18.61 14.91
N ILE A 201 -10.21 17.78 14.02
CA ILE A 201 -10.16 17.99 12.55
C ILE A 201 -11.51 17.72 11.86
N LYS A 202 -12.58 18.31 12.39
CA LYS A 202 -13.98 18.09 11.97
C LYS A 202 -14.28 18.40 10.50
N GLN A 203 -13.46 19.25 9.86
CA GLN A 203 -13.66 19.67 8.48
C GLN A 203 -12.72 18.96 7.51
N SER A 204 -11.73 18.22 8.00
CA SER A 204 -10.75 17.54 7.15
C SER A 204 -11.38 16.35 6.43
N LYS A 205 -10.88 16.10 5.23
CA LYS A 205 -11.08 14.85 4.50
C LYS A 205 -10.01 13.84 4.90
N PHE A 206 -10.31 12.56 4.73
CA PHE A 206 -9.47 11.44 5.16
C PHE A 206 -9.06 10.56 4.00
N TRP A 207 -7.87 9.99 4.14
CA TRP A 207 -7.42 8.82 3.41
C TRP A 207 -7.27 7.69 4.43
N LEU A 208 -8.09 6.64 4.31
CA LEU A 208 -8.06 5.54 5.28
C LEU A 208 -7.14 4.40 4.84
N GLU A 209 -6.25 3.97 5.73
CA GLU A 209 -5.49 2.73 5.58
C GLU A 209 -6.33 1.58 6.16
N GLU A 210 -6.90 0.75 5.29
CA GLU A 210 -7.79 -0.35 5.71
C GLU A 210 -7.47 -1.67 5.01
N PRO A 211 -7.57 -2.80 5.72
CA PRO A 211 -7.26 -4.11 5.14
C PRO A 211 -8.33 -4.60 4.14
N GLN A 212 -9.48 -3.93 4.06
CA GLN A 212 -10.64 -4.38 3.30
C GLN A 212 -11.32 -3.20 2.61
N ILE A 213 -11.76 -3.42 1.37
CA ILE A 213 -12.51 -2.44 0.59
C ILE A 213 -13.92 -2.31 1.17
N LYS A 214 -14.32 -1.08 1.48
CA LYS A 214 -15.63 -0.77 2.07
C LYS A 214 -16.19 0.51 1.45
N LYS A 215 -17.52 0.68 1.56
CA LYS A 215 -18.17 1.94 1.20
C LYS A 215 -17.95 2.95 2.32
N HIS A 216 -17.55 4.17 1.95
CA HIS A 216 -17.40 5.28 2.89
C HIS A 216 -18.18 6.51 2.43
N ASN A 217 -18.49 7.39 3.38
CA ASN A 217 -19.05 8.70 3.06
C ASN A 217 -18.00 9.62 2.39
N ARG A 218 -18.46 10.76 1.87
CA ARG A 218 -17.64 11.72 1.10
C ARG A 218 -16.49 12.36 1.89
N ARG A 219 -16.43 12.24 3.23
CA ARG A 219 -15.30 12.73 4.04
C ARG A 219 -14.11 11.77 4.00
N VAL A 220 -14.30 10.51 3.62
CA VAL A 220 -13.19 9.64 3.24
C VAL A 220 -13.02 9.82 1.73
N GLN A 221 -11.95 10.52 1.33
CA GLN A 221 -11.65 10.84 -0.06
C GLN A 221 -10.86 9.73 -0.74
N PHE A 222 -9.97 9.08 -0.01
CA PHE A 222 -9.15 7.99 -0.50
C PHE A 222 -9.18 6.82 0.48
N VAL A 223 -8.89 5.63 -0.03
CA VAL A 223 -8.64 4.45 0.80
C VAL A 223 -7.44 3.73 0.22
N GLU A 224 -6.45 3.45 1.07
CA GLU A 224 -5.38 2.50 0.78
C GLU A 224 -5.83 1.13 1.25
N TYR A 225 -5.81 0.17 0.33
CA TYR A 225 -6.04 -1.22 0.68
C TYR A 225 -4.73 -1.98 0.44
N ASP A 226 -4.30 -2.66 1.50
CA ASP A 226 -3.03 -3.39 1.52
C ASP A 226 -3.21 -4.76 0.85
N ALA A 227 -3.32 -4.74 -0.48
CA ALA A 227 -2.92 -5.87 -1.28
C ALA A 227 -1.82 -5.37 -2.20
N GLU A 228 -0.56 -5.58 -1.79
CA GLU A 228 0.62 -5.29 -2.61
C GLU A 228 0.38 -5.80 -4.02
N GLN A 229 0.20 -4.85 -4.95
CA GLN A 229 -0.03 -5.15 -6.34
C GLN A 229 1.31 -5.07 -7.06
N LYS A 230 1.56 -6.07 -7.90
CA LYS A 230 2.72 -6.09 -8.79
C LYS A 230 2.46 -5.22 -10.00
N PHE A 231 3.31 -4.23 -10.18
CA PHE A 231 3.37 -3.37 -11.35
C PHE A 231 4.63 -3.70 -12.14
N LYS A 232 4.52 -3.62 -13.46
CA LYS A 232 5.69 -3.62 -14.33
C LYS A 232 6.47 -2.32 -14.14
N ASN A 233 7.77 -2.46 -13.93
CA ASN A 233 8.75 -1.40 -13.88
C ASN A 233 9.86 -1.74 -14.89
N ASP A 234 10.72 -0.78 -15.23
CA ASP A 234 11.67 -0.91 -16.35
C ASP A 234 12.47 -2.23 -16.34
N HIS A 235 13.12 -2.54 -15.20
CA HIS A 235 13.99 -3.72 -15.07
C HIS A 235 13.54 -4.74 -14.02
N SER A 236 12.40 -4.51 -13.36
CA SER A 236 11.91 -5.39 -12.30
C SER A 236 10.38 -5.31 -12.18
N ASP A 237 9.79 -6.22 -11.41
CA ASP A 237 8.47 -5.95 -10.87
C ASP A 237 8.60 -4.98 -9.68
N LEU A 238 7.58 -4.16 -9.48
CA LEU A 238 7.46 -3.19 -8.41
C LEU A 238 6.20 -3.53 -7.61
N GLU A 239 6.36 -3.78 -6.31
CA GLU A 239 5.25 -4.05 -5.40
C GLU A 239 4.87 -2.74 -4.69
N LEU A 240 3.62 -2.31 -4.84
CA LEU A 240 3.11 -1.10 -4.18
C LEU A 240 1.74 -1.37 -3.55
N PRO A 241 1.47 -0.76 -2.38
CA PRO A 241 0.10 -0.68 -1.88
C PRO A 241 -0.74 0.17 -2.83
N VAL A 242 -1.97 -0.27 -3.05
CA VAL A 242 -2.90 0.39 -3.98
C VAL A 242 -3.91 1.22 -3.20
N SER A 243 -4.13 2.42 -3.70
CA SER A 243 -5.17 3.30 -3.20
C SER A 243 -6.21 3.59 -4.26
N TYR A 244 -7.43 3.85 -3.83
CA TYR A 244 -8.49 4.29 -4.71
C TYR A 244 -9.14 5.57 -4.20
N PHE A 245 -9.59 6.40 -5.12
CA PHE A 245 -10.42 7.56 -4.81
C PHE A 245 -11.86 7.11 -4.57
N ASN A 246 -12.43 7.51 -3.43
CA ASN A 246 -13.80 7.22 -3.02
C ASN A 246 -14.78 8.20 -3.70
N GLY A 247 -14.87 8.11 -5.02
CA GLY A 247 -15.73 8.94 -5.84
C GLY A 247 -15.80 8.48 -7.29
N SER A 248 -16.57 9.20 -8.10
CA SER A 248 -16.74 8.95 -9.53
C SER A 248 -15.63 9.61 -10.36
N GLN A 249 -15.47 9.16 -11.62
CA GLN A 249 -14.62 9.83 -12.61
C GLN A 249 -14.97 11.32 -12.77
N LYS A 250 -16.28 11.66 -12.79
CA LYS A 250 -16.74 13.04 -12.91
C LYS A 250 -16.20 13.91 -11.76
N THR A 251 -16.42 13.46 -10.53
CA THR A 251 -15.95 14.17 -9.33
C THR A 251 -14.42 14.22 -9.20
N TRP A 252 -13.71 13.28 -9.82
CA TRP A 252 -12.24 13.31 -9.90
C TRP A 252 -11.77 14.42 -10.85
N ASN A 253 -12.35 14.49 -12.04
CA ASN A 253 -12.01 15.52 -13.02
C ASN A 253 -12.32 16.94 -12.49
N GLU A 254 -13.44 17.13 -11.78
CA GLU A 254 -13.79 18.40 -11.12
C GLU A 254 -12.79 18.84 -10.04
N GLN A 255 -12.05 17.90 -9.43
CA GLN A 255 -11.08 18.21 -8.37
C GLN A 255 -9.65 18.42 -8.89
N THR A 256 -9.38 18.00 -10.13
CA THR A 256 -8.01 17.87 -10.64
C THR A 256 -7.76 18.66 -11.92
N ASN A 257 -8.79 19.28 -12.49
CA ASN A 257 -8.74 20.23 -13.59
C ASN A 257 -9.02 21.64 -13.07
#